data_AF-A0A8H6WXZ4-F1
#
_entry.id   AF-A0A8H6WXZ4-F1
#
_cell.length_a   1.000
_cell.length_b   1.000
_cell.length_c   1.000
_cell.angle_alpha   90.00
_cell.angle_beta   90.00
_cell.angle_gamma   90.00
#
_symmetry.space_group_name_H-M   'P 1'
#
loop_
_entity.id
_entity.type
_entity.pdbx_description
1 polymer ?
#
loop_
_entity_poly.entity_id
_entity_poly.type
_entity_poly.pdbx_seq_one_letter_code
_entity_poly.pdbx_strand_id
1 'polypeptide(L)'
;MDGNDSLKQVLRRSKMDGSEDEPMLGPSTEREDSQDGGDDYFLTREQVDRWAKDRVANILPDDAKNPCSNRWKNMIDDMMSRMWGIFDETGIFLALCRHGFVLVVADMVRSGELSKYPLAIVHELLEAFGLKIGGGYDIGCHFETTLRNSDLGDKAHANRFRSLVGSFHGHAHNRLCQLSFLATYVKGLGLEDLKGCKRYFSRSNGLAKSVRYASKFHRQQDITTFMKQIDDLETYANLSKFLCDNYQQALKILKSEPELKRWMAQEGVENYDSFHVWLEEERNYLLGLENGLPMKREGTVEMEYVKKLMSLEASQYVSTSMLSKSLLTLFRSKLKSILRAEQAALADGAAFNPAPISQVARRHAIEQWNRDMEQVQDLETKLNVSQQWTSDSPEWASMVKVIKDFRYQEALDQIEKIIVERLFEMTKIHQSGTGYKMQKHIAKALQAWSKAIKHAIDRYNSVALDMDPPMPTLSWDEVVNYGFLADFDILRDTRDSICSRPWTRPSYWVAMDNYFKILRAREEIKRLNIEIK
;
A
#
# COMPACT_ATOMS: atom_id res chain seq x y z
N MET A 1 5.45 -6.48 14.82
CA MET A 1 4.07 -6.74 15.25
C MET A 1 3.27 -7.18 14.05
N ASP A 2 2.35 -8.11 14.23
CA ASP A 2 1.57 -8.68 13.14
C ASP A 2 0.39 -9.53 13.68
N GLY A 3 -0.56 -9.88 12.83
CA GLY A 3 -1.69 -10.76 13.17
C GLY A 3 -1.55 -12.20 12.69
N ASN A 4 -2.26 -13.10 13.37
CA ASN A 4 -2.36 -14.51 12.99
C ASN A 4 -3.77 -15.06 13.24
N ASP A 5 -4.43 -15.40 12.14
CA ASP A 5 -5.77 -15.97 12.12
C ASP A 5 -5.80 -17.48 12.39
N SER A 6 -4.67 -18.11 12.66
CA SER A 6 -4.64 -19.57 12.83
C SER A 6 -5.20 -20.01 14.18
N LEU A 7 -5.13 -19.17 15.21
CA LEU A 7 -5.51 -19.50 16.59
C LEU A 7 -6.97 -19.12 16.89
N LYS A 8 -7.92 -19.48 16.03
CA LYS A 8 -9.34 -19.14 16.23
C LYS A 8 -10.02 -20.03 17.27
N GLN A 9 -11.02 -19.49 17.93
CA GLN A 9 -11.89 -20.14 18.90
C GLN A 9 -13.32 -20.13 18.38
N VAL A 10 -13.97 -21.29 18.31
CA VAL A 10 -15.36 -21.42 17.86
C VAL A 10 -16.29 -21.04 19.00
N LEU A 11 -17.16 -20.07 18.75
CA LEU A 11 -18.18 -19.67 19.72
C LEU A 11 -19.32 -20.71 19.72
N ARG A 12 -19.52 -21.39 20.85
CA ARG A 12 -20.66 -22.31 20.99
C ARG A 12 -21.96 -21.53 21.16
N ARG A 13 -22.93 -21.78 20.27
CA ARG A 13 -24.25 -21.14 20.27
C ARG A 13 -25.35 -22.17 20.29
N SER A 14 -26.51 -21.79 20.83
CA SER A 14 -27.71 -22.62 20.72
C SER A 14 -28.23 -22.60 19.29
N LYS A 15 -28.86 -23.71 18.87
CA LYS A 15 -29.60 -23.73 17.60
C LYS A 15 -30.86 -22.89 17.75
N MET A 16 -31.10 -21.99 16.81
CA MET A 16 -32.40 -21.37 16.57
C MET A 16 -32.94 -21.86 15.23
N ASP A 17 -34.25 -22.03 15.12
CA ASP A 17 -34.93 -22.41 13.88
C ASP A 17 -34.91 -21.21 12.91
N GLY A 18 -33.92 -21.18 12.03
CA GLY A 18 -33.85 -20.28 10.88
C GLY A 18 -34.08 -21.03 9.56
N SER A 19 -34.54 -20.33 8.52
CA SER A 19 -34.64 -20.91 7.18
C SER A 19 -33.25 -21.22 6.61
N GLU A 20 -33.15 -22.15 5.65
CA GLU A 20 -31.87 -22.50 5.00
C GLU A 20 -31.19 -21.30 4.34
N ASP A 21 -31.95 -20.25 3.98
CA ASP A 21 -31.46 -19.02 3.36
C ASP A 21 -30.97 -17.95 4.37
N GLU A 22 -31.43 -17.99 5.62
CA GLU A 22 -31.01 -17.07 6.71
C GLU A 22 -30.86 -17.83 8.06
N PRO A 23 -29.74 -18.53 8.27
CA PRO A 23 -29.48 -19.19 9.55
C PRO A 23 -29.28 -18.15 10.66
N MET A 24 -30.28 -18.01 11.52
CA MET A 24 -30.22 -17.20 12.74
C MET A 24 -29.35 -17.91 13.79
N LEU A 25 -28.24 -17.28 14.19
CA LEU A 25 -27.35 -17.80 15.24
C LEU A 25 -27.93 -17.48 16.63
N GLY A 26 -28.19 -18.51 17.44
CA GLY A 26 -28.69 -18.34 18.81
C GLY A 26 -27.69 -17.68 19.78
N PRO A 27 -28.12 -17.37 21.02
CA PRO A 27 -27.22 -16.86 22.06
C PRO A 27 -26.07 -17.83 22.37
N SER A 28 -24.99 -17.30 22.96
CA SER A 28 -23.87 -18.12 23.44
C SER A 28 -24.35 -19.16 24.44
N THR A 29 -23.87 -20.39 24.30
CA THR A 29 -24.05 -21.47 25.28
C THR A 29 -22.80 -21.70 26.13
N GLU A 30 -21.76 -20.89 25.92
CA GLU A 30 -20.56 -20.95 26.76
C GLU A 30 -20.85 -20.41 28.16
N ARG A 31 -20.34 -21.10 29.17
CA ARG A 31 -20.37 -20.63 30.54
C ARG A 31 -19.47 -19.41 30.64
N GLU A 32 -19.97 -18.33 31.27
CA GLU A 32 -19.13 -17.18 31.60
C GLU A 32 -17.98 -17.63 32.52
N ASP A 33 -16.78 -17.29 32.10
CA ASP A 33 -15.53 -17.61 32.80
C ASP A 33 -14.77 -16.31 33.01
N SER A 34 -14.64 -15.90 34.27
CA SER A 34 -13.96 -14.68 34.68
C SER A 34 -12.46 -14.88 34.92
N GLN A 35 -11.95 -16.11 34.77
CA GLN A 35 -10.53 -16.39 34.91
C GLN A 35 -9.75 -15.79 33.75
N ASP A 36 -8.61 -15.19 34.08
CA ASP A 36 -7.66 -14.69 33.09
C ASP A 36 -6.62 -15.77 32.80
N GLY A 37 -6.61 -16.25 31.56
CA GLY A 37 -5.60 -17.21 31.07
C GLY A 37 -4.44 -16.53 30.32
N GLY A 38 -4.53 -15.21 30.13
CA GLY A 38 -3.58 -14.41 29.36
C GLY A 38 -2.34 -13.98 30.14
N ASP A 39 -2.38 -14.02 31.48
CA ASP A 39 -1.35 -13.45 32.36
C ASP A 39 -0.90 -12.05 31.89
N ASP A 40 0.35 -11.67 32.15
CA ASP A 40 0.91 -10.35 31.79
C ASP A 40 1.13 -10.16 30.28
N TYR A 41 0.84 -11.15 29.43
CA TYR A 41 1.05 -11.04 27.98
C TYR A 41 -0.12 -10.39 27.25
N PHE A 42 -1.36 -10.63 27.69
CA PHE A 42 -2.55 -10.23 26.94
C PHE A 42 -3.09 -8.88 27.39
N LEU A 43 -3.40 -8.03 26.42
CA LEU A 43 -4.20 -6.83 26.64
C LEU A 43 -5.66 -7.22 26.89
N THR A 44 -6.31 -6.48 27.79
CA THR A 44 -7.74 -6.64 28.01
C THR A 44 -8.53 -6.14 26.79
N ARG A 45 -9.77 -6.62 26.65
CA ARG A 45 -10.66 -6.16 25.56
C ARG A 45 -10.88 -4.66 25.64
N GLU A 46 -11.00 -4.10 26.83
CA GLU A 46 -11.20 -2.67 27.08
C GLU A 46 -10.00 -1.82 26.62
N GLN A 47 -8.76 -2.30 26.85
CA GLN A 47 -7.55 -1.63 26.35
C GLN A 47 -7.53 -1.54 24.83
N VAL A 48 -7.95 -2.62 24.15
CA VAL A 48 -7.97 -2.70 22.69
C VAL A 48 -9.13 -1.91 22.09
N ASP A 49 -10.34 -2.03 22.65
CA ASP A 49 -11.56 -1.43 22.12
C ASP A 49 -11.61 0.09 22.29
N ARG A 50 -10.74 0.66 23.15
CA ARG A 50 -10.46 2.11 23.16
C ARG A 50 -10.10 2.65 21.77
N TRP A 51 -9.50 1.81 20.92
CA TRP A 51 -9.02 2.17 19.57
C TRP A 51 -9.97 1.74 18.44
N ALA A 52 -11.18 1.30 18.75
CA ALA A 52 -12.16 0.85 17.74
C ALA A 52 -12.66 2.00 16.84
N LYS A 53 -13.05 1.66 15.60
CA LYS A 53 -13.39 2.60 14.52
C LYS A 53 -14.47 3.61 14.88
N ASP A 54 -15.44 3.28 15.72
CA ASP A 54 -16.54 4.21 16.07
C ASP A 54 -16.05 5.48 16.81
N ARG A 55 -14.83 5.42 17.38
CA ARG A 55 -14.13 6.57 17.98
C ARG A 55 -13.09 7.20 17.05
N VAL A 56 -12.46 6.40 16.19
CA VAL A 56 -11.37 6.84 15.28
C VAL A 56 -11.90 7.42 13.94
N ALA A 57 -13.07 6.99 13.48
CA ALA A 57 -13.66 7.37 12.19
C ALA A 57 -14.15 8.83 12.15
N ASN A 58 -14.39 9.47 13.30
CA ASN A 58 -14.79 10.87 13.37
C ASN A 58 -13.66 11.86 13.01
N ILE A 59 -12.44 11.37 12.71
CA ILE A 59 -11.24 12.20 12.52
C ILE A 59 -10.56 11.95 11.15
N LEU A 60 -10.91 10.90 10.39
CA LEU A 60 -10.20 10.56 9.15
C LEU A 60 -10.65 11.43 7.96
N PRO A 61 -9.81 12.32 7.40
CA PRO A 61 -10.06 12.91 6.10
C PRO A 61 -9.74 11.89 4.99
N ASP A 62 -10.56 11.90 3.95
CA ASP A 62 -10.50 10.99 2.77
C ASP A 62 -9.20 11.15 1.93
N ASP A 63 -8.39 12.17 2.23
CA ASP A 63 -7.25 12.63 1.42
C ASP A 63 -5.88 12.06 1.80
N ALA A 64 -5.79 11.12 2.75
CA ALA A 64 -4.52 10.57 3.17
C ALA A 64 -3.96 9.57 2.14
N LYS A 65 -3.37 10.09 1.06
CA LYS A 65 -2.73 9.31 -0.01
C LYS A 65 -1.53 8.53 0.55
N ASN A 66 -1.67 7.20 0.62
CA ASN A 66 -0.57 6.28 0.87
C ASN A 66 -0.02 5.79 -0.49
N PRO A 67 1.31 5.80 -0.71
CA PRO A 67 1.94 5.27 -1.92
C PRO A 67 1.44 3.88 -2.37
N CYS A 68 1.06 3.03 -1.42
CA CYS A 68 0.69 1.64 -1.67
C CYS A 68 -0.82 1.34 -1.57
N SER A 69 -1.69 2.32 -1.33
CA SER A 69 -3.13 2.10 -1.07
C SER A 69 -3.86 1.38 -2.22
N ASN A 70 -3.52 1.70 -3.47
CA ASN A 70 -4.23 1.18 -4.64
C ASN A 70 -3.96 -0.30 -4.95
N ARG A 71 -3.01 -0.94 -4.26
CA ARG A 71 -2.61 -2.33 -4.53
C ARG A 71 -3.29 -3.37 -3.65
N TRP A 72 -3.87 -2.95 -2.54
CA TRP A 72 -4.52 -3.81 -1.55
C TRP A 72 -6.01 -3.47 -1.47
N LYS A 73 -6.74 -3.79 -2.54
CA LYS A 73 -8.19 -3.99 -2.40
C LYS A 73 -8.36 -5.31 -1.67
N ASN A 74 -8.76 -5.24 -0.39
CA ASN A 74 -9.27 -6.41 0.31
C ASN A 74 -10.50 -6.88 -0.43
N MET A 75 -10.29 -7.89 -1.28
CA MET A 75 -11.37 -8.61 -1.91
C MET A 75 -12.06 -9.42 -0.80
N ILE A 76 -13.38 -9.28 -0.71
CA ILE A 76 -14.31 -10.11 0.06
C ILE A 76 -14.56 -9.62 1.51
N ASP A 77 -15.23 -8.49 1.70
CA ASP A 77 -15.77 -8.12 3.02
C ASP A 77 -17.00 -8.98 3.42
N ASP A 78 -17.82 -9.36 2.45
CA ASP A 78 -19.15 -9.96 2.73
C ASP A 78 -19.09 -11.46 3.09
N MET A 79 -18.27 -12.25 2.38
CA MET A 79 -18.03 -13.67 2.72
C MET A 79 -17.18 -13.83 3.98
N MET A 80 -16.25 -12.89 4.23
CA MET A 80 -15.39 -12.91 5.42
C MET A 80 -16.19 -12.55 6.67
N SER A 81 -17.09 -11.57 6.60
CA SER A 81 -18.03 -11.23 7.70
C SER A 81 -18.83 -12.44 8.16
N ARG A 82 -19.41 -13.22 7.22
CA ARG A 82 -20.12 -14.47 7.52
C ARG A 82 -19.20 -15.55 8.10
N MET A 83 -17.97 -15.70 7.61
CA MET A 83 -16.98 -16.66 8.14
C MET A 83 -16.53 -16.31 9.56
N TRP A 84 -16.42 -15.02 9.90
CA TRP A 84 -16.03 -14.56 11.23
C TRP A 84 -17.12 -14.73 12.29
N GLY A 85 -18.40 -14.74 11.89
CA GLY A 85 -19.53 -14.92 12.82
C GLY A 85 -19.55 -16.26 13.58
N ILE A 86 -18.75 -17.25 13.13
CA ILE A 86 -18.61 -18.58 13.75
C ILE A 86 -17.61 -18.56 14.93
N PHE A 87 -16.67 -17.61 14.93
CA PHE A 87 -15.56 -17.57 15.89
C PHE A 87 -15.76 -16.41 16.88
N ASP A 88 -15.51 -16.59 18.18
CA ASP A 88 -15.45 -15.46 19.11
C ASP A 88 -14.09 -14.77 18.95
N GLU A 89 -13.01 -15.50 19.23
CA GLU A 89 -11.65 -15.09 18.86
C GLU A 89 -11.29 -15.61 17.46
N THR A 90 -10.91 -14.68 16.60
CA THR A 90 -10.55 -14.92 15.21
C THR A 90 -9.06 -15.13 15.01
N GLY A 91 -8.26 -14.91 16.05
CA GLY A 91 -6.81 -15.04 16.04
C GLY A 91 -6.16 -14.25 17.17
N ILE A 92 -4.87 -13.99 17.03
CA ILE A 92 -4.12 -13.08 17.92
C ILE A 92 -3.36 -12.05 17.09
N PHE A 93 -3.14 -10.87 17.65
CA PHE A 93 -2.24 -9.85 17.16
C PHE A 93 -1.13 -9.65 18.20
N LEU A 94 0.15 -9.67 17.82
CA LEU A 94 1.23 -9.61 18.80
C LEU A 94 2.41 -8.74 18.36
N ALA A 95 3.21 -8.31 19.33
CA ALA A 95 4.53 -7.72 19.12
C ALA A 95 5.61 -8.61 19.72
N LEU A 96 6.73 -8.72 19.00
CA LEU A 96 7.95 -9.33 19.48
C LEU A 96 9.04 -8.27 19.57
N CYS A 97 9.97 -8.44 20.50
CA CYS A 97 11.24 -7.72 20.46
C CYS A 97 12.12 -8.26 19.32
N ARG A 98 13.23 -7.58 19.06
CA ARG A 98 14.18 -8.00 18.02
C ARG A 98 14.79 -9.38 18.27
N HIS A 99 14.91 -9.77 19.53
CA HIS A 99 15.46 -11.07 19.94
C HIS A 99 14.45 -12.21 19.79
N GLY A 100 13.17 -11.89 19.64
CA GLY A 100 12.09 -12.86 19.46
C GLY A 100 11.19 -13.07 20.69
N PHE A 101 11.45 -12.40 21.81
CA PHE A 101 10.59 -12.46 22.99
C PHE A 101 9.24 -11.82 22.72
N VAL A 102 8.18 -12.43 23.23
CA VAL A 102 6.84 -11.86 23.15
C VAL A 102 6.75 -10.65 24.10
N LEU A 103 6.36 -9.50 23.55
CA LEU A 103 6.24 -8.26 24.34
C LEU A 103 4.80 -8.04 24.80
N VAL A 104 3.85 -8.20 23.89
CA VAL A 104 2.43 -7.95 24.15
C VAL A 104 1.57 -8.64 23.09
N VAL A 105 0.40 -9.09 23.49
CA VAL A 105 -0.57 -9.83 22.68
C VAL A 105 -1.95 -9.23 22.85
N ALA A 106 -2.76 -9.24 21.79
CA ALA A 106 -4.16 -8.88 21.82
C ALA A 106 -4.97 -9.98 21.11
N ASP A 107 -6.11 -10.35 21.68
CA ASP A 107 -7.05 -11.21 20.96
C ASP A 107 -7.72 -10.43 19.83
N MET A 108 -7.77 -11.04 18.65
CA MET A 108 -8.62 -10.55 17.58
C MET A 108 -10.02 -11.12 17.82
N VAL A 109 -11.01 -10.24 17.99
CA VAL A 109 -12.37 -10.62 18.39
C VAL A 109 -13.34 -10.30 17.26
N ARG A 110 -13.99 -11.34 16.72
CA ARG A 110 -15.01 -11.29 15.67
C ARG A 110 -14.64 -10.41 14.46
N SER A 111 -13.34 -10.29 14.16
CA SER A 111 -12.83 -9.47 13.07
C SER A 111 -11.55 -10.05 12.48
N GLY A 112 -11.14 -9.63 11.28
CA GLY A 112 -9.74 -9.78 10.87
C GLY A 112 -8.82 -8.80 11.62
N GLU A 113 -7.64 -8.53 11.05
CA GLU A 113 -6.70 -7.52 11.54
C GLU A 113 -7.23 -6.08 11.34
N LEU A 114 -8.03 -5.58 12.29
CA LEU A 114 -8.46 -4.19 12.33
C LEU A 114 -7.35 -3.28 12.89
N SER A 115 -7.39 -1.99 12.52
CA SER A 115 -6.42 -0.98 12.98
C SER A 115 -6.34 -0.82 14.51
N LYS A 116 -7.39 -1.20 15.25
CA LYS A 116 -7.42 -1.11 16.72
C LYS A 116 -6.32 -1.94 17.40
N TYR A 117 -5.96 -3.11 16.83
CA TYR A 117 -4.96 -4.00 17.41
C TYR A 117 -3.54 -3.42 17.36
N PRO A 118 -3.01 -2.98 16.19
CA PRO A 118 -1.71 -2.34 16.16
C PRO A 118 -1.69 -1.00 16.90
N LEU A 119 -2.79 -0.24 16.94
CA LEU A 119 -2.87 0.98 17.77
C LEU A 119 -2.72 0.68 19.26
N ALA A 120 -3.45 -0.32 19.77
CA ALA A 120 -3.34 -0.75 21.16
C ALA A 120 -1.93 -1.21 21.50
N ILE A 121 -1.33 -2.07 20.67
CA ILE A 121 0.04 -2.53 20.88
C ILE A 121 1.03 -1.37 20.87
N VAL A 122 0.94 -0.44 19.91
CA VAL A 122 1.87 0.71 19.86
C VAL A 122 1.70 1.60 21.09
N HIS A 123 0.48 1.80 21.58
CA HIS A 123 0.25 2.55 22.81
C HIS A 123 1.00 1.95 23.99
N GLU A 124 0.87 0.64 24.19
CA GLU A 124 1.50 -0.10 25.29
C GLU A 124 3.03 -0.13 25.15
N LEU A 125 3.55 -0.31 23.94
CA LEU A 125 5.00 -0.22 23.69
C LEU A 125 5.55 1.19 23.99
N LEU A 126 4.81 2.25 23.66
CA LEU A 126 5.21 3.62 23.95
C LEU A 126 5.18 3.90 25.46
N GLU A 127 4.22 3.35 26.21
CA GLU A 127 4.18 3.45 27.68
C GLU A 127 5.38 2.71 28.32
N ALA A 128 5.68 1.51 27.84
CA ALA A 128 6.73 0.68 28.42
C ALA A 128 8.16 1.14 28.09
N PHE A 129 8.42 1.51 26.83
CA PHE A 129 9.79 1.77 26.35
C PHE A 129 10.05 3.24 25.97
N GLY A 130 9.00 4.05 25.78
CA GLY A 130 9.11 5.47 25.48
C GLY A 130 9.66 5.78 24.08
N LEU A 131 10.86 6.36 24.03
CA LEU A 131 11.38 7.06 22.85
C LEU A 131 12.01 6.13 21.80
N LYS A 132 11.83 6.49 20.53
CA LYS A 132 12.55 5.95 19.35
C LYS A 132 12.34 4.46 19.09
N ILE A 133 11.11 3.97 19.28
CA ILE A 133 10.72 2.60 18.94
C ILE A 133 10.52 2.48 17.42
N GLY A 134 11.11 1.45 16.82
CA GLY A 134 10.85 1.06 15.43
C GLY A 134 9.96 -0.18 15.37
N GLY A 135 8.75 -0.04 14.85
CA GLY A 135 7.77 -1.12 14.74
C GLY A 135 7.66 -1.65 13.31
N GLY A 136 8.09 -2.90 13.09
CA GLY A 136 7.85 -3.58 11.80
C GLY A 136 6.44 -4.15 11.70
N TYR A 137 5.75 -3.86 10.59
CA TYR A 137 4.44 -4.41 10.23
C TYR A 137 4.32 -4.59 8.71
N ASP A 138 3.63 -5.63 8.24
CA ASP A 138 3.54 -5.97 6.81
C ASP A 138 2.91 -4.85 5.97
N ILE A 139 1.93 -4.15 6.55
CA ILE A 139 1.31 -2.94 6.01
C ILE A 139 1.76 -1.67 6.74
N GLY A 140 2.99 -1.65 7.27
CA GLY A 140 3.54 -0.55 8.07
C GLY A 140 3.41 0.83 7.42
N CYS A 141 3.52 0.92 6.09
CA CYS A 141 3.31 2.18 5.35
C CYS A 141 1.87 2.71 5.45
N HIS A 142 0.86 1.83 5.40
CA HIS A 142 -0.54 2.20 5.59
C HIS A 142 -0.87 2.46 7.05
N PHE A 143 -0.28 1.66 7.93
CA PHE A 143 -0.43 1.84 9.36
C PHE A 143 0.15 3.18 9.83
N GLU A 144 1.25 3.67 9.24
CA GLU A 144 1.77 5.01 9.55
C GLU A 144 0.72 6.11 9.34
N THR A 145 -0.02 6.06 8.23
CA THR A 145 -1.12 6.99 7.97
C THR A 145 -2.22 6.85 9.01
N THR A 146 -2.60 5.62 9.33
CA THR A 146 -3.63 5.33 10.36
C THR A 146 -3.21 5.84 11.73
N LEU A 147 -1.95 5.61 12.13
CA LEU A 147 -1.38 6.02 13.39
C LEU A 147 -1.36 7.54 13.51
N ARG A 148 -0.88 8.23 12.47
CA ARG A 148 -0.81 9.69 12.44
C ARG A 148 -2.17 10.36 12.59
N ASN A 149 -3.21 9.75 12.02
CA ASN A 149 -4.56 10.29 12.05
C ASN A 149 -5.41 9.77 13.23
N SER A 150 -4.79 9.03 14.16
CA SER A 150 -5.45 8.55 15.38
C SER A 150 -5.13 9.44 16.57
N ASP A 151 -5.87 9.28 17.66
CA ASP A 151 -5.57 9.94 18.95
C ASP A 151 -4.18 9.59 19.51
N LEU A 152 -3.55 8.53 19.01
CA LEU A 152 -2.18 8.14 19.37
C LEU A 152 -1.12 8.91 18.56
N GLY A 153 -1.50 9.60 17.48
CA GLY A 153 -0.61 10.21 16.51
C GLY A 153 0.38 11.19 17.12
N ASP A 154 -0.12 12.14 17.93
CA ASP A 154 0.73 13.14 18.60
C ASP A 154 1.73 12.50 19.55
N LYS A 155 1.27 11.52 20.34
CA LYS A 155 2.13 10.79 21.28
C LYS A 155 3.19 9.97 20.54
N ALA A 156 2.82 9.28 19.47
CA ALA A 156 3.73 8.52 18.64
C ALA A 156 4.77 9.43 17.97
N HIS A 157 4.35 10.59 17.46
CA HIS A 157 5.23 11.58 16.87
C HIS A 157 6.20 12.18 17.90
N ALA A 158 5.69 12.59 19.08
CA ALA A 158 6.51 13.11 20.18
C ALA A 158 7.55 12.08 20.64
N ASN A 159 7.18 10.80 20.69
CA ASN A 159 8.08 9.71 21.03
C ASN A 159 8.98 9.25 19.87
N ARG A 160 8.83 9.83 18.67
CA ARG A 160 9.58 9.45 17.45
C ARG A 160 9.42 7.96 17.10
N PHE A 161 8.22 7.42 17.30
CA PHE A 161 7.88 6.09 16.82
C PHE A 161 8.05 6.03 15.29
N ARG A 162 8.56 4.92 14.77
CA ARG A 162 8.70 4.69 13.34
C ARG A 162 7.99 3.41 12.93
N SER A 163 6.91 3.55 12.18
CA SER A 163 6.32 2.41 11.47
C SER A 163 7.22 2.01 10.31
N LEU A 164 7.42 0.71 10.11
CA LEU A 164 8.38 0.14 9.16
C LEU A 164 7.78 -1.07 8.47
N VAL A 165 8.32 -1.39 7.30
CA VAL A 165 7.96 -2.58 6.54
C VAL A 165 9.12 -3.56 6.56
N GLY A 166 8.87 -4.81 6.94
CA GLY A 166 9.91 -5.83 6.97
C GLY A 166 10.43 -6.20 5.58
N SER A 167 11.71 -6.54 5.48
CA SER A 167 12.47 -6.70 4.22
C SER A 167 11.77 -7.56 3.15
N PHE A 168 11.26 -8.73 3.52
CA PHE A 168 10.51 -9.62 2.61
C PHE A 168 9.23 -9.01 2.01
N HIS A 169 8.56 -8.06 2.68
CA HIS A 169 7.41 -7.36 2.10
C HIS A 169 7.82 -6.14 1.33
N GLY A 170 8.95 -5.52 1.65
CA GLY A 170 9.44 -4.34 0.93
C GLY A 170 9.43 -4.52 -0.58
N HIS A 171 9.73 -5.73 -1.06
CA HIS A 171 9.68 -6.10 -2.48
C HIS A 171 8.29 -6.02 -3.13
N ALA A 172 7.22 -6.15 -2.35
CA ALA A 172 5.84 -5.98 -2.84
C ALA A 172 5.40 -4.51 -2.85
N HIS A 173 6.15 -3.63 -2.16
CA HIS A 173 5.89 -2.20 -2.08
C HIS A 173 6.64 -1.43 -3.16
N ASN A 174 6.07 -0.31 -3.59
CA ASN A 174 6.72 0.56 -4.57
C ASN A 174 8.03 1.16 -4.02
N ARG A 175 8.86 1.70 -4.91
CA ARG A 175 10.18 2.20 -4.54
C ARG A 175 10.11 3.34 -3.51
N LEU A 176 9.16 4.26 -3.64
CA LEU A 176 9.00 5.36 -2.69
C LEU A 176 8.70 4.87 -1.25
N CYS A 177 7.84 3.85 -1.12
CA CYS A 177 7.58 3.17 0.13
C CYS A 177 8.84 2.48 0.64
N GLN A 178 9.61 1.81 -0.23
CA GLN A 178 10.87 1.18 0.14
C GLN A 178 11.85 2.21 0.75
N LEU A 179 12.06 3.35 0.09
CA LEU A 179 12.94 4.43 0.56
C LEU A 179 12.50 5.00 1.91
N SER A 180 11.21 4.94 2.24
CA SER A 180 10.63 5.58 3.42
C SER A 180 10.51 4.64 4.62
N PHE A 181 10.24 3.35 4.36
CA PHE A 181 9.82 2.39 5.38
C PHE A 181 10.71 1.15 5.51
N LEU A 182 11.68 0.91 4.60
CA LEU A 182 12.63 -0.19 4.78
C LEU A 182 13.70 0.15 5.81
N ALA A 183 13.99 -0.82 6.69
CA ALA A 183 15.01 -0.69 7.72
C ALA A 183 16.39 -0.28 7.17
N THR A 184 16.74 -0.73 5.96
CA THR A 184 18.01 -0.37 5.29
C THR A 184 18.23 1.15 5.20
N TYR A 185 17.20 1.91 4.88
CA TYR A 185 17.28 3.36 4.70
C TYR A 185 16.87 4.16 5.95
N VAL A 186 16.46 3.47 7.02
CA VAL A 186 16.10 4.10 8.30
C VAL A 186 17.24 3.94 9.29
N LYS A 187 17.68 5.06 9.86
CA LYS A 187 18.77 5.09 10.85
C LYS A 187 18.34 4.48 12.17
N GLY A 188 19.21 3.68 12.78
CA GLY A 188 19.07 3.22 14.15
C GLY A 188 18.38 1.86 14.31
N LEU A 189 18.14 1.11 13.24
CA LEU A 189 17.61 -0.26 13.32
C LEU A 189 18.67 -1.34 13.20
N GLY A 190 19.90 -0.98 12.81
CA GLY A 190 20.93 -1.97 12.53
C GLY A 190 20.54 -2.86 11.36
N LEU A 191 20.80 -4.16 11.46
CA LEU A 191 20.55 -5.13 10.37
C LEU A 191 19.20 -5.88 10.49
N GLU A 192 18.26 -5.33 11.25
CA GLU A 192 16.98 -5.96 11.54
C GLU A 192 16.14 -6.20 10.27
N ASP A 193 15.62 -7.43 10.11
CA ASP A 193 14.79 -7.82 8.97
C ASP A 193 13.28 -7.64 9.22
N LEU A 194 12.90 -7.47 10.50
CA LEU A 194 11.54 -7.31 11.00
C LEU A 194 10.64 -8.49 10.59
N LYS A 195 11.13 -9.73 10.68
CA LYS A 195 10.39 -10.96 10.33
C LYS A 195 10.05 -11.86 11.50
N GLY A 196 10.29 -11.43 12.74
CA GLY A 196 10.06 -12.24 13.94
C GLY A 196 8.67 -12.90 13.97
N CYS A 197 7.61 -12.11 13.76
CA CYS A 197 6.22 -12.59 13.86
C CYS A 197 5.92 -13.77 12.93
N LYS A 198 6.43 -13.77 11.69
CA LYS A 198 6.22 -14.89 10.77
C LYS A 198 6.86 -16.19 11.23
N ARG A 199 8.08 -16.10 11.78
CA ARG A 199 8.80 -17.26 12.31
C ARG A 199 8.06 -17.81 13.54
N TYR A 200 7.58 -16.91 14.39
CA TYR A 200 6.76 -17.24 15.54
C TYR A 200 5.45 -17.93 15.15
N PHE A 201 4.67 -17.36 14.21
CA PHE A 201 3.39 -17.92 13.77
C PHE A 201 3.53 -19.28 13.12
N SER A 202 4.59 -19.51 12.33
CA SER A 202 4.85 -20.83 11.76
C SER A 202 4.90 -21.94 12.82
N ARG A 203 5.24 -21.60 14.06
CA ARG A 203 5.36 -22.54 15.18
C ARG A 203 4.09 -22.57 16.00
N SER A 204 3.56 -21.39 16.37
CA SER A 204 2.34 -21.30 17.18
C SER A 204 1.13 -21.94 16.48
N ASN A 205 1.13 -22.02 15.14
CA ASN A 205 0.09 -22.71 14.37
C ASN A 205 -0.08 -24.19 14.75
N GLY A 206 0.88 -24.82 15.41
CA GLY A 206 0.71 -26.15 16.00
C GLY A 206 -0.42 -26.24 17.03
N LEU A 207 -0.72 -25.15 17.74
CA LEU A 207 -1.81 -25.06 18.73
C LEU A 207 -3.20 -24.97 18.09
N ALA A 208 -3.30 -24.65 16.79
CA ALA A 208 -4.55 -24.29 16.14
C ALA A 208 -5.67 -25.34 16.28
N LYS A 209 -5.30 -26.61 16.44
CA LYS A 209 -6.25 -27.73 16.64
C LYS A 209 -6.73 -27.84 18.09
N SER A 210 -5.86 -27.67 19.08
CA SER A 210 -6.23 -27.79 20.50
C SER A 210 -7.09 -26.61 20.95
N VAL A 211 -6.74 -25.39 20.51
CA VAL A 211 -7.44 -24.18 20.95
C VAL A 211 -8.78 -23.94 20.25
N ARG A 212 -9.08 -24.69 19.17
CA ARG A 212 -10.24 -24.44 18.29
C ARG A 212 -11.57 -24.47 19.03
N TYR A 213 -11.70 -25.41 19.95
CA TYR A 213 -12.94 -25.73 20.66
C TYR A 213 -12.78 -25.56 22.18
N ALA A 214 -11.67 -24.98 22.61
CA ALA A 214 -11.40 -24.63 23.99
C ALA A 214 -12.27 -23.46 24.45
N SER A 215 -12.50 -23.32 25.76
CA SER A 215 -13.04 -22.06 26.30
C SER A 215 -12.02 -20.95 26.10
N LYS A 216 -12.46 -19.69 26.16
CA LYS A 216 -11.57 -18.52 26.10
C LYS A 216 -10.39 -18.64 27.07
N PHE A 217 -10.67 -18.99 28.33
CA PHE A 217 -9.65 -19.20 29.36
C PHE A 217 -8.60 -20.25 28.95
N HIS A 218 -9.03 -21.47 28.60
CA HIS A 218 -8.10 -22.55 28.23
C HIS A 218 -7.33 -22.23 26.94
N ARG A 219 -7.95 -21.53 25.99
CA ARG A 219 -7.25 -21.06 24.79
C ARG A 219 -6.13 -20.10 25.15
N GLN A 220 -6.41 -19.08 25.96
CA GLN A 220 -5.38 -18.14 26.39
C GLN A 220 -4.31 -18.87 27.22
N GLN A 221 -4.70 -19.75 28.14
CA GLN A 221 -3.77 -20.56 28.93
C GLN A 221 -2.81 -21.40 28.07
N ASP A 222 -3.33 -22.10 27.04
CA ASP A 222 -2.50 -22.88 26.11
C ASP A 222 -1.53 -21.99 25.33
N ILE A 223 -2.01 -20.83 24.85
CA ILE A 223 -1.20 -19.87 24.09
C ILE A 223 -0.11 -19.26 24.98
N THR A 224 -0.46 -18.83 26.19
CA THR A 224 0.45 -18.27 27.19
C THR A 224 1.49 -19.30 27.63
N THR A 225 1.09 -20.55 27.85
CA THR A 225 2.02 -21.65 28.19
C THR A 225 3.02 -21.86 27.07
N PHE A 226 2.56 -21.86 25.81
CA PHE A 226 3.45 -21.92 24.66
C PHE A 226 4.39 -20.71 24.60
N MET A 227 3.90 -19.50 24.83
CA MET A 227 4.73 -18.28 24.85
C MET A 227 5.87 -18.39 25.86
N LYS A 228 5.55 -18.74 27.11
CA LYS A 228 6.55 -18.95 28.17
C LYS A 228 7.57 -20.01 27.79
N GLN A 229 7.11 -21.15 27.25
CA GLN A 229 8.01 -22.21 26.81
C GLN A 229 8.98 -21.72 25.72
N ILE A 230 8.50 -20.95 24.75
CA ILE A 230 9.31 -20.40 23.66
C ILE A 230 10.31 -19.38 24.20
N ASP A 231 9.85 -18.45 25.02
CA ASP A 231 10.67 -17.40 25.60
C ASP A 231 11.79 -17.99 26.46
N ASP A 232 11.44 -18.89 27.39
CA ASP A 232 12.37 -19.45 28.39
C ASP A 232 13.33 -20.50 27.80
N LEU A 233 12.82 -21.44 27.00
CA LEU A 233 13.61 -22.60 26.59
C LEU A 233 14.30 -22.41 25.25
N GLU A 234 13.82 -21.49 24.42
CA GLU A 234 14.34 -21.36 23.06
C GLU A 234 14.88 -19.97 22.76
N THR A 235 14.08 -18.91 22.95
CA THR A 235 14.53 -17.55 22.65
C THR A 235 15.72 -17.19 23.54
N TYR A 236 15.59 -17.43 24.84
CA TYR A 236 16.67 -17.20 25.80
C TYR A 236 17.90 -18.09 25.52
N ALA A 237 17.70 -19.39 25.30
CA ALA A 237 18.79 -20.32 25.01
C ALA A 237 19.56 -19.98 23.71
N ASN A 238 18.85 -19.47 22.70
CA ASN A 238 19.45 -19.08 21.42
C ASN A 238 19.97 -17.64 21.39
N LEU A 239 19.80 -16.86 22.47
CA LEU A 239 20.16 -15.45 22.49
C LEU A 239 21.65 -15.22 22.17
N SER A 240 22.54 -16.00 22.78
CA SER A 240 23.99 -15.91 22.50
C SER A 240 24.32 -16.22 21.04
N LYS A 241 23.65 -17.23 20.46
CA LYS A 241 23.81 -17.58 19.05
C LYS A 241 23.29 -16.46 18.14
N PHE A 242 22.12 -15.90 18.44
CA PHE A 242 21.55 -14.78 17.72
C PHE A 242 22.51 -13.58 17.70
N LEU A 243 23.09 -13.21 18.84
CA LEU A 243 24.04 -12.10 18.92
C LEU A 243 25.31 -12.38 18.11
N CYS A 244 25.90 -13.58 18.25
CA CYS A 244 27.08 -13.99 17.51
C CYS A 244 26.85 -14.02 15.99
N ASP A 245 25.75 -14.61 15.53
CA ASP A 245 25.42 -14.73 14.11
C ASP A 245 25.21 -13.34 13.48
N ASN A 246 24.51 -12.43 14.18
CA ASN A 246 24.35 -11.04 13.72
C ASN A 246 25.68 -10.28 13.70
N TYR A 247 26.56 -10.51 14.68
CA TYR A 247 27.89 -9.90 14.71
C TYR A 247 28.73 -10.34 13.51
N GLN A 248 28.74 -11.65 13.22
CA GLN A 248 29.42 -12.21 12.05
C GLN A 248 28.83 -11.69 10.74
N GLN A 249 27.51 -11.57 10.65
CA GLN A 249 26.83 -10.99 9.49
C GLN A 249 27.26 -9.54 9.28
N ALA A 250 27.29 -8.72 10.34
CA ALA A 250 27.72 -7.33 10.26
C ALA A 250 29.18 -7.23 9.79
N LEU A 251 30.10 -8.03 10.36
CA LEU A 251 31.49 -8.07 9.91
C LEU A 251 31.62 -8.50 8.44
N LYS A 252 30.81 -9.46 7.98
CA LYS A 252 30.80 -9.89 6.58
C LYS A 252 30.38 -8.76 5.65
N ILE A 253 29.38 -7.95 6.04
CA ILE A 253 28.97 -6.77 5.27
C ILE A 253 30.09 -5.72 5.26
N LEU A 254 30.76 -5.46 6.38
CA LEU A 254 31.85 -4.48 6.42
C LEU A 254 33.03 -4.85 5.51
N LYS A 255 33.23 -6.13 5.22
CA LYS A 255 34.24 -6.59 4.25
C LYS A 255 33.95 -6.15 2.80
N SER A 256 32.73 -5.72 2.46
CA SER A 256 32.42 -5.18 1.12
C SER A 256 32.82 -3.70 0.96
N GLU A 257 33.22 -3.01 2.03
CA GLU A 257 33.56 -1.58 1.96
C GLU A 257 34.74 -1.27 1.01
N PRO A 258 35.84 -2.05 0.95
CA PRO A 258 36.90 -1.82 0.00
C PRO A 258 36.45 -1.96 -1.47
N GLU A 259 35.50 -2.86 -1.75
CA GLU A 259 34.90 -2.98 -3.09
C GLU A 259 34.10 -1.73 -3.46
N LEU A 260 33.31 -1.21 -2.51
CA LEU A 260 32.58 0.05 -2.70
C LEU A 260 33.55 1.22 -2.97
N LYS A 261 34.66 1.32 -2.23
CA LYS A 261 35.68 2.36 -2.46
C LYS A 261 36.33 2.25 -3.84
N ARG A 262 36.62 1.03 -4.31
CA ARG A 262 37.14 0.80 -5.67
C ARG A 262 36.13 1.25 -6.73
N TRP A 263 34.86 0.90 -6.55
CA TRP A 263 33.80 1.35 -7.45
C TRP A 263 33.64 2.87 -7.45
N MET A 264 33.69 3.51 -6.27
CA MET A 264 33.65 4.98 -6.16
C MET A 264 34.80 5.64 -6.92
N ALA A 265 36.02 5.11 -6.80
CA ALA A 265 37.18 5.64 -7.54
C ALA A 265 37.04 5.47 -9.06
N GLN A 266 36.43 4.37 -9.53
CA GLN A 266 36.19 4.12 -10.96
C GLN A 266 35.13 5.05 -11.55
N GLU A 267 34.09 5.37 -10.78
CA GLU A 267 32.98 6.24 -11.21
C GLU A 267 33.20 7.73 -10.86
N GLY A 268 34.35 8.09 -10.28
CA GLY A 268 34.69 9.47 -9.92
C GLY A 268 33.88 10.04 -8.74
N VAL A 269 33.43 9.18 -7.82
CA VAL A 269 32.66 9.55 -6.62
C VAL A 269 33.63 9.82 -5.46
N GLU A 270 33.82 11.10 -5.12
CA GLU A 270 34.80 11.49 -4.10
C GLU A 270 34.30 11.28 -2.65
N ASN A 271 33.00 11.48 -2.40
CA ASN A 271 32.45 11.48 -1.03
C ASN A 271 31.23 10.54 -0.90
N TYR A 272 31.13 9.89 0.27
CA TYR A 272 29.95 9.13 0.68
C TYR A 272 28.68 9.96 0.81
N ASP A 273 28.78 11.28 1.04
CA ASP A 273 27.63 12.17 1.09
C ASP A 273 26.81 12.15 -0.21
N SER A 274 27.44 11.86 -1.34
CA SER A 274 26.76 11.68 -2.63
C SER A 274 25.67 10.62 -2.56
N PHE A 275 25.85 9.53 -1.80
CA PHE A 275 24.81 8.50 -1.66
C PHE A 275 23.57 9.00 -0.90
N HIS A 276 23.75 9.93 0.04
CA HIS A 276 22.63 10.57 0.73
C HIS A 276 21.88 11.52 -0.19
N VAL A 277 22.61 12.34 -0.96
CA VAL A 277 22.06 13.25 -1.96
C VAL A 277 21.25 12.47 -2.99
N TRP A 278 21.81 11.38 -3.54
CA TRP A 278 21.14 10.55 -4.52
C TRP A 278 19.86 9.88 -3.98
N LEU A 279 19.88 9.40 -2.73
CA LEU A 279 18.68 8.82 -2.11
C LEU A 279 17.56 9.86 -1.95
N GLU A 280 17.94 11.09 -1.61
CA GLU A 280 16.99 12.21 -1.45
C GLU A 280 16.49 12.74 -2.79
N GLU A 281 17.36 12.87 -3.80
CA GLU A 281 16.97 13.18 -5.18
C GLU A 281 15.99 12.14 -5.73
N GLU A 282 16.28 10.85 -5.55
CA GLU A 282 15.40 9.74 -5.95
C GLU A 282 14.03 9.85 -5.26
N ARG A 283 14.02 10.09 -3.93
CA ARG A 283 12.78 10.25 -3.16
C ARG A 283 11.98 11.46 -3.65
N ASN A 284 12.61 12.61 -3.80
CA ASN A 284 11.96 13.86 -4.20
C ASN A 284 11.37 13.76 -5.60
N TYR A 285 12.08 13.09 -6.51
CA TYR A 285 11.59 12.80 -7.85
C TYR A 285 10.35 11.88 -7.82
N LEU A 286 10.39 10.77 -7.06
CA LEU A 286 9.25 9.86 -6.93
C LEU A 286 8.04 10.53 -6.24
N LEU A 287 8.28 11.43 -5.29
CA LEU A 287 7.23 12.27 -4.68
C LEU A 287 6.67 13.29 -5.68
N GLY A 288 7.51 13.86 -6.54
CA GLY A 288 7.10 14.76 -7.61
C GLY A 288 6.14 14.06 -8.58
N LEU A 289 6.46 12.83 -8.96
CA LEU A 289 5.60 11.95 -9.76
C LEU A 289 4.26 11.65 -9.08
N GLU A 290 4.26 11.35 -7.77
CA GLU A 290 3.02 11.02 -7.04
C GLU A 290 2.11 12.23 -6.79
N ASN A 291 2.71 13.39 -6.55
CA ASN A 291 1.98 14.62 -6.31
C ASN A 291 1.57 15.35 -7.60
N GLY A 292 1.97 14.84 -8.78
CA GLY A 292 1.75 15.49 -10.08
C GLY A 292 2.41 16.88 -10.15
N LEU A 293 3.61 17.03 -9.57
CA LEU A 293 4.36 18.28 -9.64
C LEU A 293 5.19 18.32 -10.94
N PRO A 294 4.70 19.07 -11.93
CA PRO A 294 5.54 20.01 -12.65
C PRO A 294 5.07 21.45 -12.40
N MET A 295 6.01 22.38 -12.53
CA MET A 295 5.84 23.84 -12.58
C MET A 295 4.47 24.29 -13.13
N LYS A 296 3.84 25.25 -12.43
CA LYS A 296 2.65 26.02 -12.86
C LYS A 296 1.40 25.19 -13.18
N ARG A 297 0.71 24.73 -12.14
CA ARG A 297 -0.72 24.39 -12.24
C ARG A 297 -1.55 25.68 -12.22
N GLU A 298 -1.57 26.40 -13.33
CA GLU A 298 -2.63 27.38 -13.62
C GLU A 298 -3.77 26.60 -14.29
N GLY A 299 -4.97 26.56 -13.67
CA GLY A 299 -6.19 26.03 -14.31
C GLY A 299 -7.00 24.96 -13.55
N THR A 300 -7.03 24.92 -12.21
CA THR A 300 -7.81 23.87 -11.50
C THR A 300 -9.33 24.05 -11.63
N VAL A 301 -9.84 25.28 -11.72
CA VAL A 301 -11.29 25.53 -11.72
C VAL A 301 -11.84 25.54 -13.15
N GLU A 302 -11.10 26.06 -14.12
CA GLU A 302 -11.45 26.10 -15.55
C GLU A 302 -11.44 24.70 -16.18
N MET A 303 -10.48 23.84 -15.80
CA MET A 303 -10.47 22.44 -16.24
C MET A 303 -11.65 21.66 -15.65
N GLU A 304 -12.00 21.90 -14.39
CA GLU A 304 -13.17 21.30 -13.76
C GLU A 304 -14.47 21.77 -14.43
N TYR A 305 -14.56 23.07 -14.74
CA TYR A 305 -15.67 23.65 -15.48
C TYR A 305 -15.88 22.99 -16.84
N VAL A 306 -14.83 22.87 -17.66
CA VAL A 306 -14.93 22.20 -18.98
C VAL A 306 -15.28 20.72 -18.85
N LYS A 307 -14.68 19.99 -17.90
CA LYS A 307 -15.05 18.58 -17.65
C LYS A 307 -16.52 18.43 -17.26
N LYS A 308 -17.06 19.38 -16.49
CA LYS A 308 -18.47 19.41 -16.10
C LYS A 308 -19.39 19.79 -17.24
N LEU A 309 -19.01 20.74 -18.11
CA LEU A 309 -19.73 21.05 -19.34
C LEU A 309 -19.85 19.82 -20.26
N MET A 310 -18.77 19.05 -20.43
CA MET A 310 -18.80 17.81 -21.22
C MET A 310 -19.72 16.75 -20.60
N SER A 311 -19.78 16.70 -19.27
CA SER A 311 -20.69 15.79 -18.54
C SER A 311 -22.15 16.24 -18.66
N LEU A 312 -22.39 17.54 -18.63
CA LEU A 312 -23.70 18.15 -18.80
C LEU A 312 -24.26 17.89 -20.21
N GLU A 313 -23.44 18.10 -21.24
CA GLU A 313 -23.80 17.81 -22.64
C GLU A 313 -24.16 16.32 -22.83
N ALA A 314 -23.40 15.44 -22.18
CA ALA A 314 -23.68 14.00 -22.15
C ALA A 314 -25.03 13.67 -21.50
N SER A 315 -25.29 14.22 -20.31
CA SER A 315 -26.52 14.02 -19.56
C SER A 315 -27.72 14.61 -20.31
N GLN A 316 -27.53 15.74 -21.00
CA GLN A 316 -28.54 16.37 -21.84
C GLN A 316 -28.91 15.49 -23.03
N TYR A 317 -27.93 14.98 -23.78
CA TYR A 317 -28.15 14.07 -24.92
C TYR A 317 -28.90 12.81 -24.50
N VAL A 318 -28.61 12.27 -23.32
CA VAL A 318 -29.31 11.10 -22.76
C VAL A 318 -30.76 11.42 -22.39
N SER A 319 -31.03 12.62 -21.87
CA SER A 319 -32.38 13.05 -21.51
C SER A 319 -33.29 13.32 -22.71
N THR A 320 -32.72 13.71 -23.87
CA THR A 320 -33.45 14.16 -25.05
C THR A 320 -33.58 13.11 -26.17
N SER A 321 -32.59 12.24 -26.38
CA SER A 321 -32.48 11.46 -27.63
C SER A 321 -33.21 10.11 -27.72
N MET A 322 -33.93 9.64 -26.68
CA MET A 322 -34.66 8.35 -26.72
C MET A 322 -33.84 7.13 -27.22
N LEU A 323 -32.52 7.10 -27.04
CA LEU A 323 -31.69 5.98 -27.49
C LEU A 323 -31.51 4.89 -26.41
N SER A 324 -31.55 3.63 -26.86
CA SER A 324 -31.41 2.44 -26.01
C SER A 324 -30.12 2.46 -25.16
N LYS A 325 -30.15 1.74 -24.03
CA LYS A 325 -29.02 1.57 -23.09
C LYS A 325 -27.66 1.33 -23.79
N SER A 326 -27.64 0.71 -24.97
CA SER A 326 -26.42 0.40 -25.73
C SER A 326 -25.77 1.61 -26.41
N LEU A 327 -26.54 2.52 -27.01
CA LEU A 327 -26.00 3.80 -27.55
C LEU A 327 -25.52 4.72 -26.43
N LEU A 328 -26.21 4.64 -25.28
CA LEU A 328 -25.83 5.24 -24.01
C LEU A 328 -24.47 4.73 -23.51
N THR A 329 -24.21 3.43 -23.63
CA THR A 329 -22.91 2.81 -23.34
C THR A 329 -21.84 3.27 -24.32
N LEU A 330 -22.17 3.44 -25.60
CA LEU A 330 -21.25 3.88 -26.65
C LEU A 330 -20.87 5.37 -26.54
N PHE A 331 -21.82 6.23 -26.19
CA PHE A 331 -21.56 7.66 -26.00
C PHE A 331 -20.86 7.92 -24.66
N ARG A 332 -21.26 7.21 -23.59
CA ARG A 332 -20.51 7.20 -22.32
C ARG A 332 -19.13 6.56 -22.47
N SER A 333 -18.92 5.58 -23.35
CA SER A 333 -17.58 5.04 -23.60
C SER A 333 -16.72 6.05 -24.37
N LYS A 334 -17.31 6.81 -25.31
CA LYS A 334 -16.64 7.91 -26.02
C LYS A 334 -16.32 9.11 -25.11
N LEU A 335 -17.20 9.44 -24.17
CA LEU A 335 -16.95 10.46 -23.15
C LEU A 335 -16.05 9.96 -22.02
N LYS A 336 -16.14 8.69 -21.63
CA LYS A 336 -15.16 8.05 -20.73
C LYS A 336 -13.79 7.98 -21.39
N SER A 337 -13.68 7.67 -22.68
CA SER A 337 -12.39 7.75 -23.37
C SER A 337 -11.83 9.18 -23.38
N ILE A 338 -12.68 10.20 -23.22
CA ILE A 338 -12.29 11.59 -23.05
C ILE A 338 -12.07 12.00 -21.56
N LEU A 339 -12.72 11.36 -20.58
CA LEU A 339 -12.74 11.79 -19.16
C LEU A 339 -12.08 10.81 -18.15
N ARG A 340 -11.94 9.51 -18.43
CA ARG A 340 -11.23 8.48 -17.64
C ARG A 340 -10.83 7.25 -18.49
N ALA A 341 -9.53 6.92 -18.51
CA ALA A 341 -9.05 5.59 -18.89
C ALA A 341 -9.17 4.64 -17.68
N GLU A 342 -10.35 4.06 -17.45
CA GLU A 342 -10.50 2.91 -16.57
C GLU A 342 -11.28 1.80 -17.28
N GLN A 343 -10.55 0.71 -17.55
CA GLN A 343 -11.00 -0.64 -17.90
C GLN A 343 -11.70 -0.84 -19.24
N ALA A 344 -10.94 -1.39 -20.19
CA ALA A 344 -11.47 -2.25 -21.25
C ALA A 344 -11.23 -3.72 -20.88
N ALA A 345 -12.31 -4.50 -20.72
CA ALA A 345 -12.31 -5.94 -21.00
C ALA A 345 -13.75 -6.49 -21.10
N LEU A 346 -14.15 -6.77 -22.35
CA LEU A 346 -14.99 -7.89 -22.83
C LEU A 346 -16.45 -8.04 -22.34
N ALA A 347 -17.39 -7.93 -23.29
CA ALA A 347 -18.38 -8.99 -23.52
C ALA A 347 -18.95 -8.91 -24.95
N ASP A 348 -18.71 -10.00 -25.66
CA ASP A 348 -19.34 -10.61 -26.85
C ASP A 348 -20.44 -9.90 -27.65
N GLY A 349 -20.39 -10.19 -28.95
CA GLY A 349 -21.45 -9.96 -29.92
C GLY A 349 -22.74 -10.68 -29.52
N ALA A 350 -23.60 -9.98 -28.80
CA ALA A 350 -24.99 -10.33 -28.64
C ALA A 350 -25.83 -9.58 -29.68
N ALA A 351 -26.70 -10.31 -30.37
CA ALA A 351 -27.62 -9.80 -31.37
C ALA A 351 -28.45 -8.61 -30.85
N PHE A 352 -28.62 -7.63 -31.74
CA PHE A 352 -29.36 -6.38 -31.53
C PHE A 352 -30.83 -6.65 -31.19
N ASN A 353 -31.25 -6.33 -29.96
CA ASN A 353 -32.67 -6.26 -29.58
C ASN A 353 -32.91 -4.98 -28.74
N PRO A 354 -33.62 -3.97 -29.26
CA PRO A 354 -33.94 -2.76 -28.51
C PRO A 354 -35.07 -3.02 -27.51
N ALA A 355 -34.77 -3.03 -26.21
CA ALA A 355 -35.78 -3.01 -25.15
C ALA A 355 -36.11 -1.57 -24.72
N PRO A 356 -37.39 -1.24 -24.39
CA PRO A 356 -37.78 0.10 -23.94
C PRO A 356 -37.12 0.47 -22.60
N ILE A 357 -36.74 1.75 -22.45
CA ILE A 357 -36.17 2.30 -21.21
C ILE A 357 -37.27 2.40 -20.15
N SER A 358 -37.04 1.86 -18.94
CA SER A 358 -38.00 1.99 -17.83
C SER A 358 -38.15 3.45 -17.39
N GLN A 359 -39.34 3.83 -16.95
CA GLN A 359 -39.65 5.19 -16.48
C GLN A 359 -38.71 5.67 -15.36
N VAL A 360 -38.17 4.74 -14.56
CA VAL A 360 -37.18 4.98 -13.49
C VAL A 360 -35.83 5.45 -14.05
N ALA A 361 -35.33 4.81 -15.11
CA ALA A 361 -34.07 5.20 -15.74
C ALA A 361 -34.14 6.60 -16.38
N ARG A 362 -35.33 6.99 -16.87
CA ARG A 362 -35.58 8.35 -17.37
C ARG A 362 -35.53 9.39 -16.25
N ARG A 363 -36.13 9.11 -15.10
CA ARG A 363 -36.07 10.00 -13.92
C ARG A 363 -34.64 10.20 -13.45
N HIS A 364 -33.86 9.13 -13.32
CA HIS A 364 -32.45 9.24 -12.94
C HIS A 364 -31.58 10.04 -13.92
N ALA A 365 -31.85 9.96 -15.22
CA ALA A 365 -31.12 10.76 -16.21
C ALA A 365 -31.43 12.27 -16.08
N ILE A 366 -32.70 12.62 -15.83
CA ILE A 366 -33.13 14.00 -15.60
C ILE A 366 -32.54 14.54 -14.29
N GLU A 367 -32.58 13.76 -13.22
CA GLU A 367 -31.97 14.11 -11.93
C GLU A 367 -30.45 14.31 -12.07
N GLN A 368 -29.77 13.47 -12.85
CA GLN A 368 -28.34 13.63 -13.10
C GLN A 368 -28.04 14.90 -13.89
N TRP A 369 -28.82 15.20 -14.94
CA TRP A 369 -28.66 16.43 -15.70
C TRP A 369 -28.87 17.68 -14.84
N ASN A 370 -29.89 17.68 -13.96
CA ASN A 370 -30.11 18.78 -13.02
C ASN A 370 -28.92 18.98 -12.06
N ARG A 371 -28.36 17.89 -11.51
CA ARG A 371 -27.17 17.95 -10.65
C ARG A 371 -25.93 18.45 -11.39
N ASP A 372 -25.74 18.00 -12.63
CA ASP A 372 -24.62 18.44 -13.46
C ASP A 372 -24.77 19.94 -13.79
N MET A 373 -25.99 20.43 -14.02
CA MET A 373 -26.28 21.84 -14.30
C MET A 373 -25.99 22.73 -13.09
N GLU A 374 -26.42 22.32 -11.89
CA GLU A 374 -26.15 23.04 -10.64
C GLU A 374 -24.63 23.19 -10.41
N GLN A 375 -23.87 22.12 -10.62
CA GLN A 375 -22.41 22.16 -10.50
C GLN A 375 -21.73 23.05 -11.55
N VAL A 376 -22.28 23.11 -12.78
CA VAL A 376 -21.80 24.04 -13.82
C VAL A 376 -22.05 25.49 -13.39
N GLN A 377 -23.24 25.81 -12.89
CA GLN A 377 -23.59 27.16 -12.41
C GLN A 377 -22.74 27.62 -11.22
N ASP A 378 -22.44 26.71 -10.29
CA ASP A 378 -21.52 26.97 -9.18
C ASP A 378 -20.11 27.33 -9.67
N LEU A 379 -19.64 26.64 -10.71
CA LEU A 379 -18.33 26.89 -11.31
C LEU A 379 -18.32 28.18 -12.14
N GLU A 380 -19.41 28.51 -12.83
CA GLU A 380 -19.58 29.80 -13.55
C GLU A 380 -19.53 30.99 -12.59
N THR A 381 -20.17 30.85 -11.43
CA THR A 381 -20.13 31.86 -10.36
C THR A 381 -18.70 32.06 -9.83
N LYS A 382 -17.95 30.96 -9.65
CA LYS A 382 -16.54 31.01 -9.20
C LYS A 382 -15.61 31.61 -10.24
N LEU A 383 -15.87 31.38 -11.52
CA LEU A 383 -15.05 31.84 -12.65
C LEU A 383 -15.48 33.21 -13.21
N ASN A 384 -16.56 33.81 -12.68
CA ASN A 384 -17.20 35.02 -13.23
C ASN A 384 -17.54 34.91 -14.73
N VAL A 385 -18.01 33.73 -15.16
CA VAL A 385 -18.39 33.48 -16.55
C VAL A 385 -19.84 33.93 -16.73
N SER A 386 -20.06 34.93 -17.59
CA SER A 386 -21.40 35.48 -17.87
C SER A 386 -22.20 34.67 -18.90
N GLN A 387 -21.52 33.89 -19.75
CA GLN A 387 -22.12 33.04 -20.77
C GLN A 387 -21.44 31.68 -20.77
N GLN A 388 -22.25 30.64 -20.64
CA GLN A 388 -21.79 29.25 -20.62
C GLN A 388 -20.94 28.92 -21.86
N TRP A 389 -19.76 28.34 -21.66
CA TRP A 389 -18.92 27.91 -22.78
C TRP A 389 -19.56 26.72 -23.52
N THR A 390 -19.53 26.77 -24.84
CA THR A 390 -19.99 25.68 -25.72
C THR A 390 -18.82 25.08 -26.50
N SER A 391 -19.06 23.98 -27.23
CA SER A 391 -18.06 23.36 -28.11
C SER A 391 -17.44 24.31 -29.14
N ASP A 392 -18.14 25.40 -29.44
CA ASP A 392 -17.74 26.40 -30.44
C ASP A 392 -16.98 27.59 -29.81
N SER A 393 -16.91 27.66 -28.48
CA SER A 393 -16.20 28.74 -27.78
C SER A 393 -14.68 28.56 -27.85
N PRO A 394 -13.89 29.61 -28.18
CA PRO A 394 -12.44 29.51 -28.24
C PRO A 394 -11.82 29.15 -26.89
N GLU A 395 -12.44 29.56 -25.78
CA GLU A 395 -12.04 29.22 -24.42
C GLU A 395 -12.21 27.72 -24.14
N TRP A 396 -13.30 27.12 -24.61
CA TRP A 396 -13.52 25.67 -24.52
C TRP A 396 -12.48 24.90 -25.33
N ALA A 397 -12.22 25.31 -26.57
CA ALA A 397 -11.25 24.65 -27.44
C ALA A 397 -9.82 24.72 -26.88
N SER A 398 -9.43 25.88 -26.36
CA SER A 398 -8.14 26.07 -25.68
C SER A 398 -8.01 25.16 -24.46
N MET A 399 -9.04 25.12 -23.61
CA MET A 399 -9.01 24.30 -22.40
C MET A 399 -9.07 22.81 -22.68
N VAL A 400 -9.77 22.37 -23.73
CA VAL A 400 -9.73 20.97 -24.15
C VAL A 400 -8.33 20.55 -24.59
N LYS A 401 -7.59 21.43 -25.26
CA LYS A 401 -6.17 21.19 -25.57
C LYS A 401 -5.34 21.04 -24.30
N VAL A 402 -5.51 21.95 -23.33
CA VAL A 402 -4.83 21.88 -22.02
C VAL A 402 -5.19 20.58 -21.27
N ILE A 403 -6.44 20.14 -21.32
CA ILE A 403 -6.88 18.87 -20.72
C ILE A 403 -6.23 17.67 -21.42
N LYS A 404 -6.11 17.68 -22.75
CA LYS A 404 -5.43 16.63 -23.51
C LYS A 404 -3.93 16.56 -23.17
N ASP A 405 -3.25 17.72 -23.16
CA ASP A 405 -1.84 17.83 -22.78
C ASP A 405 -1.61 17.31 -21.35
N PHE A 406 -2.49 17.68 -20.41
CA PHE A 406 -2.43 17.19 -19.03
C PHE A 406 -2.60 15.67 -18.94
N ARG A 407 -3.55 15.09 -19.69
CA ARG A 407 -3.78 13.64 -19.71
C ARG A 407 -2.59 12.89 -20.31
N TYR A 408 -1.95 13.48 -21.32
CA TYR A 408 -0.75 12.91 -21.93
C TYR A 408 0.41 12.88 -20.94
N GLN A 409 0.64 13.99 -20.23
CA GLN A 409 1.64 14.06 -19.16
C GLN A 409 1.35 13.09 -18.01
N GLU A 410 0.09 12.96 -17.57
CA GLU A 410 -0.28 12.00 -16.52
C GLU A 410 -0.05 10.55 -16.95
N ALA A 411 -0.33 10.22 -18.22
CA ALA A 411 -0.09 8.89 -18.76
C ALA A 411 1.42 8.59 -18.90
N LEU A 412 2.21 9.58 -19.29
CA LEU A 412 3.68 9.52 -19.31
C LEU A 412 4.25 9.29 -17.91
N ASP A 413 3.84 10.08 -16.93
CA ASP A 413 4.27 9.98 -15.53
C ASP A 413 4.00 8.58 -14.94
N GLN A 414 2.86 7.99 -15.28
CA GLN A 414 2.50 6.64 -14.83
C GLN A 414 3.41 5.56 -15.45
N ILE A 415 3.70 5.67 -16.75
CA ILE A 415 4.63 4.77 -17.44
C ILE A 415 6.03 4.89 -16.84
N GLU A 416 6.54 6.11 -16.70
CA GLU A 416 7.84 6.41 -16.13
C GLU A 416 7.97 5.78 -14.73
N LYS A 417 6.99 6.01 -13.85
CA LYS A 417 6.95 5.42 -12.52
C LYS A 417 7.06 3.90 -12.54
N ILE A 418 6.22 3.22 -13.35
CA ILE A 418 6.20 1.76 -13.38
C ILE A 418 7.52 1.19 -13.93
N ILE A 419 8.15 1.86 -14.90
CA ILE A 419 9.45 1.43 -15.47
C ILE A 419 10.58 1.61 -14.46
N VAL A 420 10.68 2.80 -13.83
CA VAL A 420 11.67 3.07 -12.77
C VAL A 420 11.58 1.98 -11.73
N GLU A 421 10.37 1.77 -11.21
CA GLU A 421 10.07 0.73 -10.25
C GLU A 421 10.53 -0.67 -10.78
N ARG A 422 10.36 -0.99 -12.07
CA ARG A 422 10.62 -2.34 -12.63
C ARG A 422 12.12 -2.60 -12.70
N LEU A 423 12.89 -1.60 -13.15
CA LEU A 423 14.33 -1.68 -13.26
C LEU A 423 14.98 -1.95 -11.89
N PHE A 424 14.43 -1.36 -10.82
CA PHE A 424 14.86 -1.67 -9.45
C PHE A 424 14.64 -3.14 -9.08
N GLU A 425 13.46 -3.69 -9.38
CA GLU A 425 13.17 -5.09 -9.06
C GLU A 425 14.03 -6.05 -9.90
N MET A 426 14.28 -5.74 -11.18
CA MET A 426 15.14 -6.58 -12.03
C MET A 426 16.59 -6.64 -11.53
N THR A 427 17.15 -5.52 -11.07
CA THR A 427 18.51 -5.46 -10.51
C THR A 427 18.66 -6.38 -9.28
N LYS A 428 17.55 -6.67 -8.58
CA LYS A 428 17.52 -7.52 -7.38
C LYS A 428 17.29 -9.01 -7.68
N ILE A 429 16.79 -9.37 -8.87
CA ILE A 429 16.65 -10.78 -9.32
C ILE A 429 18.02 -11.46 -9.45
N HIS A 430 19.03 -10.71 -9.88
CA HIS A 430 20.38 -11.22 -10.07
C HIS A 430 21.21 -11.29 -8.77
N GLN A 431 20.64 -10.94 -7.61
CA GLN A 431 21.32 -11.11 -6.32
C GLN A 431 21.28 -12.59 -5.89
N SER A 432 22.46 -13.22 -5.87
CA SER A 432 22.66 -14.59 -5.42
C SER A 432 22.28 -14.75 -3.93
N GLY A 433 21.56 -15.83 -3.59
CA GLY A 433 21.19 -16.17 -2.21
C GLY A 433 19.70 -15.99 -1.83
N THR A 434 18.81 -15.76 -2.78
CA THR A 434 17.36 -15.66 -2.51
C THR A 434 16.72 -17.04 -2.34
N GLY A 435 16.23 -17.35 -1.12
CA GLY A 435 15.52 -18.61 -0.84
C GLY A 435 14.19 -18.75 -1.61
N TYR A 436 13.72 -19.99 -1.79
CA TYR A 436 12.54 -20.34 -2.63
C TYR A 436 11.29 -19.48 -2.38
N LYS A 437 10.96 -19.16 -1.12
CA LYS A 437 9.81 -18.29 -0.79
C LYS A 437 10.00 -16.85 -1.31
N MET A 438 11.22 -16.32 -1.22
CA MET A 438 11.56 -15.00 -1.76
C MET A 438 11.43 -14.99 -3.29
N GLN A 439 11.93 -16.03 -3.95
CA GLN A 439 11.78 -16.20 -5.40
C GLN A 439 10.30 -16.24 -5.82
N LYS A 440 9.44 -16.92 -5.06
CA LYS A 440 7.99 -16.94 -5.31
C LYS A 440 7.33 -15.56 -5.13
N HIS A 441 7.77 -14.78 -4.15
CA HIS A 441 7.28 -13.40 -3.96
C HIS A 441 7.75 -12.47 -5.08
N ILE A 442 9.02 -12.56 -5.47
CA ILE A 442 9.58 -11.83 -6.62
C ILE A 442 8.82 -12.20 -7.89
N ALA A 443 8.56 -13.50 -8.14
CA ALA A 443 7.78 -13.96 -9.29
C ALA A 443 6.34 -13.43 -9.29
N LYS A 444 5.67 -13.43 -8.13
CA LYS A 444 4.32 -12.85 -7.99
C LYS A 444 4.32 -11.34 -8.21
N ALA A 445 5.33 -10.63 -7.69
CA ALA A 445 5.52 -9.21 -7.98
C ALA A 445 5.67 -9.03 -9.49
N LEU A 446 6.60 -9.71 -10.16
CA LEU A 446 6.79 -9.62 -11.62
C LEU A 446 5.50 -9.87 -12.42
N GLN A 447 4.68 -10.86 -12.03
CA GLN A 447 3.39 -11.11 -12.67
C GLN A 447 2.39 -9.94 -12.49
N ALA A 448 2.27 -9.41 -11.27
CA ALA A 448 1.40 -8.26 -11.01
C ALA A 448 1.85 -7.01 -11.78
N TRP A 449 3.17 -6.84 -11.92
CA TRP A 449 3.77 -5.75 -12.67
C TRP A 449 3.58 -5.90 -14.16
N SER A 450 3.67 -7.12 -14.70
CA SER A 450 3.42 -7.32 -16.13
C SER A 450 2.02 -6.88 -16.53
N LYS A 451 1.02 -7.14 -15.68
CA LYS A 451 -0.34 -6.63 -15.89
C LYS A 451 -0.41 -5.09 -15.79
N ALA A 452 0.23 -4.51 -14.78
CA ALA A 452 0.25 -3.06 -14.59
C ALA A 452 0.92 -2.32 -15.76
N ILE A 453 2.04 -2.84 -16.26
CA ILE A 453 2.75 -2.31 -17.42
C ILE A 453 1.88 -2.36 -18.67
N LYS A 454 1.21 -3.49 -18.95
CA LYS A 454 0.29 -3.58 -20.10
C LYS A 454 -0.80 -2.52 -20.02
N HIS A 455 -1.45 -2.39 -18.88
CA HIS A 455 -2.48 -1.36 -18.68
C HIS A 455 -1.95 0.07 -18.81
N ALA A 456 -0.72 0.35 -18.35
CA ALA A 456 -0.11 1.65 -18.49
C ALA A 456 0.24 1.97 -19.95
N ILE A 457 0.77 0.99 -20.70
CA ILE A 457 1.03 1.09 -22.14
C ILE A 457 -0.28 1.36 -22.89
N ASP A 458 -1.34 0.59 -22.62
CA ASP A 458 -2.64 0.78 -23.25
C ASP A 458 -3.19 2.19 -23.00
N ARG A 459 -3.07 2.69 -21.75
CA ARG A 459 -3.49 4.04 -21.37
C ARG A 459 -2.69 5.11 -22.12
N TYR A 460 -1.36 4.99 -22.15
CA TYR A 460 -0.50 5.93 -22.85
C TYR A 460 -0.77 5.94 -24.35
N ASN A 461 -0.83 4.78 -25.00
CA ASN A 461 -1.09 4.68 -26.43
C ASN A 461 -2.45 5.28 -26.80
N SER A 462 -3.48 5.06 -25.97
CA SER A 462 -4.79 5.67 -26.18
C SER A 462 -4.75 7.20 -26.12
N VAL A 463 -3.93 7.78 -25.23
CA VAL A 463 -3.83 9.25 -25.11
C VAL A 463 -2.90 9.82 -26.17
N ALA A 464 -1.79 9.15 -26.47
CA ALA A 464 -0.83 9.51 -27.52
C ALA A 464 -1.50 9.62 -28.90
N LEU A 465 -2.41 8.70 -29.22
CA LEU A 465 -3.19 8.73 -30.47
C LEU A 465 -4.26 9.84 -30.51
N ASP A 466 -4.67 10.37 -29.35
CA ASP A 466 -5.67 11.45 -29.23
C ASP A 466 -5.02 12.86 -29.24
N MET A 467 -3.68 12.93 -29.23
CA MET A 467 -2.92 14.17 -29.40
C MET A 467 -2.94 14.64 -30.87
N ASP A 468 -2.78 15.95 -31.07
CA ASP A 468 -2.69 16.56 -32.40
C ASP A 468 -1.41 17.42 -32.50
N PRO A 469 -0.36 16.96 -33.23
CA PRO A 469 -0.28 15.70 -33.96
C PRO A 469 -0.19 14.46 -33.04
N PRO A 470 -0.53 13.25 -33.52
CA PRO A 470 -0.41 12.01 -32.74
C PRO A 470 1.03 11.75 -32.29
N MET A 471 1.19 11.36 -31.02
CA MET A 471 2.49 11.06 -30.41
C MET A 471 2.88 9.58 -30.64
N PRO A 472 4.19 9.24 -30.59
CA PRO A 472 4.65 7.86 -30.74
C PRO A 472 4.03 6.91 -29.70
N THR A 473 3.60 5.73 -30.14
CA THR A 473 3.08 4.67 -29.28
C THR A 473 4.21 3.77 -28.78
N LEU A 474 3.96 3.07 -27.66
CA LEU A 474 4.86 2.13 -27.02
C LEU A 474 4.36 0.69 -27.20
N SER A 475 5.25 -0.23 -27.54
CA SER A 475 5.00 -1.67 -27.51
C SER A 475 5.46 -2.32 -26.21
N TRP A 476 4.91 -3.49 -25.92
CA TRP A 476 5.34 -4.29 -24.78
C TRP A 476 6.84 -4.64 -24.85
N ASP A 477 7.31 -5.02 -26.04
CA ASP A 477 8.70 -5.47 -26.22
C ASP A 477 9.69 -4.31 -26.08
N GLU A 478 9.34 -3.12 -26.55
CA GLU A 478 10.13 -1.91 -26.28
C GLU A 478 10.27 -1.72 -24.77
N VAL A 479 9.16 -1.62 -24.03
CA VAL A 479 9.16 -1.38 -22.58
C VAL A 479 9.87 -2.47 -21.77
N VAL A 480 9.79 -3.73 -22.21
CA VAL A 480 10.41 -4.86 -21.51
C VAL A 480 11.91 -5.00 -21.80
N ASN A 481 12.34 -4.70 -23.03
CA ASN A 481 13.72 -4.87 -23.46
C ASN A 481 14.63 -3.69 -23.08
N TYR A 482 14.07 -2.55 -22.68
CA TYR A 482 14.87 -1.44 -22.15
C TYR A 482 15.51 -1.79 -20.80
N GLY A 483 16.83 -1.60 -20.72
CA GLY A 483 17.65 -1.89 -19.54
C GLY A 483 17.90 -0.67 -18.66
N PHE A 484 17.70 0.53 -19.20
CA PHE A 484 17.99 1.80 -18.52
C PHE A 484 16.88 2.83 -18.78
N LEU A 485 16.67 3.77 -17.84
CA LEU A 485 15.76 4.91 -18.06
C LEU A 485 16.21 5.81 -19.22
N ALA A 486 17.52 5.85 -19.48
CA ALA A 486 18.11 6.60 -20.59
C ALA A 486 17.72 6.05 -21.98
N ASP A 487 17.20 4.83 -22.07
CA ASP A 487 16.80 4.21 -23.34
C ASP A 487 15.38 4.61 -23.77
N PHE A 488 14.63 5.32 -22.91
CA PHE A 488 13.30 5.83 -23.23
C PHE A 488 13.39 7.21 -23.89
N ASP A 489 13.49 7.25 -25.22
CA ASP A 489 13.50 8.50 -25.99
C ASP A 489 12.22 9.34 -25.74
N ILE A 490 11.08 8.69 -25.49
CA ILE A 490 9.80 9.35 -25.14
C ILE A 490 9.85 10.11 -23.79
N LEU A 491 10.77 9.74 -22.89
CA LEU A 491 10.98 10.44 -21.62
C LEU A 491 11.99 11.60 -21.73
N ARG A 492 12.75 11.69 -22.83
CA ARG A 492 13.71 12.79 -23.05
C ARG A 492 12.99 14.11 -23.28
N ASP A 493 11.92 14.09 -24.08
CA ASP A 493 11.19 15.30 -24.51
C ASP A 493 10.44 16.03 -23.39
N THR A 494 10.24 15.40 -22.22
CA THR A 494 9.58 16.03 -21.07
C THR A 494 10.53 16.36 -19.92
N ARG A 495 11.70 15.70 -19.84
CA ARG A 495 12.54 15.69 -18.63
C ARG A 495 14.04 15.50 -18.89
N ASP A 496 14.60 16.27 -19.83
CA ASP A 496 16.02 16.33 -20.22
C ASP A 496 17.06 16.23 -19.06
N SER A 497 16.70 16.54 -17.81
CA SER A 497 17.63 16.53 -16.66
C SER A 497 17.72 15.24 -15.84
N ILE A 498 16.81 14.27 -16.01
CA ILE A 498 16.74 13.10 -15.10
C ILE A 498 17.56 11.91 -15.63
N CYS A 499 17.51 11.62 -16.92
CA CYS A 499 18.29 10.51 -17.52
C CYS A 499 19.82 10.70 -17.38
N SER A 500 20.28 11.91 -17.08
CA SER A 500 21.69 12.23 -16.79
C SER A 500 22.05 12.09 -15.31
N ARG A 501 21.08 11.87 -14.42
CA ARG A 501 21.33 11.75 -12.98
C ARG A 501 22.02 10.41 -12.66
N PRO A 502 23.10 10.41 -11.86
CA PRO A 502 23.85 9.18 -11.56
C PRO A 502 22.98 8.08 -10.94
N TRP A 503 22.04 8.44 -10.06
CA TRP A 503 21.14 7.51 -9.40
C TRP A 503 20.13 6.84 -10.34
N THR A 504 20.05 7.16 -11.64
CA THR A 504 19.17 6.43 -12.57
C THR A 504 19.80 5.14 -13.09
N ARG A 505 21.09 4.91 -12.82
CA ARG A 505 21.86 3.77 -13.32
C ARG A 505 21.86 2.61 -12.31
N PRO A 506 21.63 1.35 -12.72
CA PRO A 506 21.64 0.18 -11.84
C PRO A 506 22.89 0.00 -10.98
N SER A 507 24.08 0.33 -11.50
CA SER A 507 25.34 0.24 -10.74
C SER A 507 25.34 1.17 -9.51
N TYR A 508 24.75 2.37 -9.63
CA TYR A 508 24.63 3.33 -8.54
C TYR A 508 23.63 2.86 -7.48
N TRP A 509 22.57 2.13 -7.86
CA TRP A 509 21.65 1.50 -6.91
C TRP A 509 22.32 0.43 -6.07
N VAL A 510 23.10 -0.45 -6.71
CA VAL A 510 23.85 -1.50 -6.00
C VAL A 510 24.86 -0.88 -5.04
N ALA A 511 25.55 0.19 -5.48
CA ALA A 511 26.48 0.93 -4.63
C ALA A 511 25.79 1.63 -3.46
N MET A 512 24.64 2.29 -3.69
CA MET A 512 23.81 2.90 -2.64
C MET A 512 23.35 1.86 -1.62
N ASP A 513 22.77 0.74 -2.07
CA ASP A 513 22.33 -0.34 -1.19
C ASP A 513 23.48 -0.90 -0.35
N ASN A 514 24.64 -1.09 -0.96
CA ASN A 514 25.84 -1.54 -0.25
C ASN A 514 26.28 -0.51 0.80
N TYR A 515 26.32 0.77 0.44
CA TYR A 515 26.65 1.87 1.35
C TYR A 515 25.71 1.92 2.57
N PHE A 516 24.40 1.93 2.35
CA PHE A 516 23.43 1.97 3.46
C PHE A 516 23.47 0.69 4.30
N LYS A 517 23.71 -0.49 3.71
CA LYS A 517 23.95 -1.72 4.45
C LYS A 517 25.21 -1.66 5.32
N ILE A 518 26.30 -1.05 4.83
CA ILE A 518 27.53 -0.83 5.61
C ILE A 518 27.23 0.09 6.81
N LEU A 519 26.47 1.17 6.63
CA LEU A 519 26.04 2.03 7.75
C LEU A 519 25.22 1.25 8.78
N ARG A 520 24.25 0.47 8.33
CA ARG A 520 23.43 -0.41 9.18
C ARG A 520 24.26 -1.47 9.91
N ALA A 521 25.26 -2.06 9.27
CA ALA A 521 26.17 -3.00 9.90
C ALA A 521 27.02 -2.36 11.01
N ARG A 522 27.48 -1.11 10.83
CA ARG A 522 28.18 -0.36 11.89
C ARG A 522 27.27 -0.05 13.07
N GLU A 523 26.01 0.30 12.80
CA GLU A 523 24.99 0.48 13.85
C GLU A 523 24.72 -0.82 14.61
N GLU A 524 24.62 -1.94 13.89
CA GLU A 524 24.42 -3.26 14.46
C GLU A 524 25.56 -3.64 15.41
N ILE A 525 26.83 -3.47 15.00
CA ILE A 525 27.97 -3.74 15.90
C ILE A 525 27.92 -2.89 17.16
N LYS A 526 27.61 -1.59 17.04
CA LYS A 526 27.50 -0.70 18.22
C LYS A 526 26.43 -1.20 19.19
N ARG A 527 25.29 -1.66 18.66
CA ARG A 527 24.21 -2.21 19.48
C ARG A 527 24.59 -3.55 20.09
N LEU A 528 25.13 -4.48 19.32
CA LEU A 528 25.57 -5.79 19.82
C LEU A 528 26.63 -5.64 20.91
N ASN A 529 27.55 -4.67 20.80
CA ASN A 529 28.52 -4.37 21.86
C ASN A 529 27.89 -3.87 23.17
N ILE A 530 26.65 -3.38 23.14
CA ILE A 530 25.87 -3.05 24.33
C ILE A 530 25.14 -4.28 24.83
N GLU A 531 24.51 -5.05 23.93
CA GLU A 531 23.72 -6.25 24.28
C GLU A 531 24.57 -7.42 24.80
N ILE A 532 25.85 -7.51 24.43
CA ILE A 532 26.79 -8.56 24.86
C ILE A 532 27.42 -8.27 26.23
N LYS A 533 27.48 -6.99 26.64
CA LYS A 533 27.99 -6.59 27.95
C LYS A 533 26.99 -6.94 29.04
#